data_AF-A0A7J9Z102-F1
#
_entry.id   AF-A0A7J9Z102-F1
#
_cell.length_a   1.000
_cell.length_b   1.000
_cell.length_c   1.000
_cell.angle_alpha   90.00
_cell.angle_beta   90.00
_cell.angle_gamma   90.00
#
_symmetry.space_group_name_H-M   'P 1'
#
loop_
_entity.id
_entity.type
_entity.pdbx_description
1 polymer ?
#
loop_
_entity_poly.entity_id
_entity_poly.type
_entity_poly.pdbx_seq_one_letter_code
_entity_poly.pdbx_strand_id
1 'polypeptide(L)'
;EEKDDEGSGAWEDEGIVQRALRALRAEQPELVLVTDVCLCEYTSHGHCGVLRDGEVQNDETLDLLARTAASHVEAGADAVAPSDMMDGRVGAI
;
A
#
# COMPACT_ATOMS: atom_id res chain seq x y z
N GLU A 1 -12.77 -0.50 8.78
CA GLU A 1 -12.83 0.51 9.87
C GLU A 1 -11.85 0.19 11.01
N GLU A 2 -10.93 -0.75 10.86
CA GLU A 2 -9.89 -0.99 11.86
C GLU A 2 -8.51 -0.92 11.21
N LYS A 3 -7.64 -0.13 11.84
CA LYS A 3 -6.19 -0.20 11.65
C LYS A 3 -5.67 -1.32 12.53
N ASP A 4 -4.75 -2.12 12.02
CA ASP A 4 -4.15 -3.26 12.74
C ASP A 4 -2.62 -3.16 12.76
N ASP A 5 -1.94 -4.05 13.46
CA ASP A 5 -0.48 -3.94 13.65
C ASP A 5 0.34 -4.24 12.37
N GLU A 6 -0.26 -4.88 11.37
CA GLU A 6 0.39 -5.22 10.09
C GLU A 6 -0.09 -4.33 8.94
N GLY A 7 -1.11 -3.51 9.16
CA GLY A 7 -1.71 -2.65 8.15
C GLY A 7 -2.50 -3.42 7.10
N SER A 8 -3.23 -4.47 7.49
CA SER A 8 -3.86 -5.39 6.52
C SER A 8 -4.88 -4.76 5.57
N GLY A 9 -5.47 -3.63 5.97
CA GLY A 9 -6.30 -2.79 5.11
C GLY A 9 -5.59 -2.23 3.87
N ALA A 10 -4.25 -2.24 3.81
CA ALA A 10 -3.48 -1.66 2.71
C ALA A 10 -3.65 -2.45 1.40
N TRP A 11 -3.97 -3.74 1.48
CA TRP A 11 -4.12 -4.63 0.31
C TRP A 11 -5.50 -5.30 0.26
N GLU A 12 -6.49 -4.80 1.01
CA GLU A 12 -7.86 -5.28 0.90
C GLU A 12 -8.43 -4.97 -0.49
N ASP A 13 -9.05 -5.96 -1.13
CA ASP A 13 -9.65 -5.78 -2.45
C ASP A 13 -10.66 -4.64 -2.45
N GLU A 14 -11.52 -4.54 -1.44
CA GLU A 14 -12.52 -3.46 -1.30
C GLU A 14 -12.06 -2.28 -0.44
N GLY A 15 -10.75 -2.08 -0.34
CA GLY A 15 -10.13 -0.91 0.30
C GLY A 15 -10.47 0.41 -0.41
N ILE A 16 -10.32 1.54 0.28
CA ILE A 16 -10.69 2.86 -0.25
C ILE A 16 -9.89 3.19 -1.53
N VAL A 17 -8.60 2.88 -1.55
CA VAL A 17 -7.71 3.16 -2.70
C VAL A 17 -8.12 2.30 -3.90
N GLN A 18 -8.35 1.00 -3.69
CA GLN A 18 -8.74 0.05 -4.71
C GLN A 18 -10.10 0.42 -5.33
N ARG A 19 -11.08 0.75 -4.48
CA ARG A 19 -12.40 1.23 -4.93
C ARG A 19 -12.31 2.54 -5.70
N ALA A 20 -11.48 3.49 -5.24
CA ALA A 20 -11.28 4.76 -5.92
C ALA A 20 -10.62 4.56 -7.29
N LEU A 21 -9.60 3.70 -7.39
CA LEU A 21 -8.96 3.35 -8.67
C LEU A 21 -9.98 2.77 -9.65
N ARG A 22 -10.78 1.78 -9.23
CA ARG A 22 -11.80 1.16 -10.09
C ARG A 22 -12.86 2.15 -10.56
N ALA A 23 -13.31 3.05 -9.67
CA ALA A 23 -14.23 4.11 -10.03
C ALA A 23 -13.62 5.11 -11.03
N LEU A 24 -12.40 5.57 -10.78
CA LEU A 24 -11.69 6.51 -11.67
C LEU A 24 -11.40 5.89 -13.03
N ARG A 25 -11.05 4.60 -13.09
CA ARG A 25 -10.86 3.90 -14.37
C ARG A 25 -12.13 3.75 -15.18
N ALA A 26 -13.26 3.57 -14.52
CA ALA A 26 -14.55 3.50 -15.20
C ALA A 26 -14.97 4.85 -15.80
N GLU A 27 -14.68 5.97 -15.11
CA GLU A 27 -15.11 7.30 -15.53
C GLU A 27 -14.09 8.07 -16.38
N GLN A 28 -12.78 7.85 -16.16
CA GLN A 28 -11.67 8.61 -16.73
C GLN A 28 -10.53 7.68 -17.17
N PRO A 29 -10.72 6.85 -18.20
CA PRO A 29 -9.74 5.83 -18.60
C PRO A 29 -8.39 6.41 -19.09
N GLU A 30 -8.34 7.68 -19.48
CA GLU A 30 -7.11 8.35 -19.93
C GLU A 30 -6.34 9.05 -18.80
N LEU A 31 -6.93 9.14 -17.59
CA LEU A 31 -6.26 9.76 -16.45
C LEU A 31 -5.15 8.85 -15.95
N VAL A 32 -3.93 9.39 -15.82
CA VAL A 32 -2.80 8.68 -15.22
C VAL A 32 -3.03 8.57 -13.71
N LEU A 33 -3.12 7.34 -13.20
CA LEU A 33 -3.36 7.04 -11.79
C LEU A 33 -2.08 6.56 -11.12
N VAL A 34 -1.60 7.33 -10.14
CA VAL A 34 -0.44 6.99 -9.32
C VAL A 34 -0.88 6.85 -7.88
N THR A 35 -0.62 5.71 -7.26
CA THR A 35 -0.97 5.46 -5.85
C THR A 35 0.27 5.45 -4.96
N ASP A 36 0.12 5.98 -3.75
CA ASP A 36 1.08 5.76 -2.68
C ASP A 36 1.10 4.30 -2.24
N VAL A 37 2.28 3.77 -1.91
CA VAL A 37 2.46 2.44 -1.31
C VAL A 37 3.18 2.63 0.02
N CYS A 38 2.44 2.51 1.11
CA CYS A 38 2.92 2.67 2.48
C CYS A 38 1.90 2.09 3.47
N LEU A 39 2.36 1.66 4.65
CA LEU A 39 1.48 1.08 5.67
C LEU A 39 1.04 2.09 6.76
N CYS A 40 1.54 3.33 6.73
CA CYS A 40 1.31 4.30 7.82
C CYS A 40 -0.17 4.66 8.04
N GLU A 41 -0.98 4.69 6.98
CA GLU A 41 -2.41 4.96 7.11
C GLU A 41 -3.20 3.73 7.58
N TYR A 42 -2.60 2.54 7.53
CA TYR A 42 -3.27 1.28 7.81
C TYR A 42 -2.83 0.68 9.14
N THR A 43 -1.65 1.03 9.64
CA THR A 43 -1.14 0.49 10.90
C THR A 43 -1.77 1.18 12.11
N SER A 44 -2.03 0.43 13.18
CA SER A 44 -2.57 0.92 14.45
C SER A 44 -1.66 1.96 15.12
N HIS A 45 -0.35 1.85 14.89
CA HIS A 45 0.70 2.70 15.44
C HIS A 45 1.17 3.82 14.50
N GLY A 46 0.70 3.86 13.25
CA GLY A 46 0.99 4.93 12.29
C GLY A 46 2.41 4.94 11.71
N HIS A 47 3.16 3.85 11.85
CA HIS A 47 4.48 3.71 11.23
C HIS A 47 4.35 3.07 9.85
N CYS A 48 5.32 3.33 8.97
CA CYS A 48 5.30 2.89 7.57
C CYS A 48 5.49 1.37 7.36
N GLY A 49 5.72 0.61 8.43
CA GLY A 49 6.05 -0.80 8.39
C GLY A 49 5.69 -1.55 9.67
N VAL A 50 5.94 -2.85 9.68
CA VAL A 50 5.67 -3.76 10.80
C VAL A 50 6.51 -3.35 12.01
N LEU A 51 5.87 -3.17 13.18
CA LEU A 51 6.55 -2.79 14.42
C LEU A 51 6.79 -4.01 15.32
N ARG A 52 8.05 -4.22 15.75
CA ARG A 52 8.44 -5.22 16.76
C ARG A 52 9.36 -4.56 17.78
N ASP A 53 9.04 -4.69 19.06
CA ASP A 53 9.84 -4.15 20.17
C ASP A 53 10.25 -2.67 20.02
N GLY A 54 9.42 -1.87 19.35
CA GLY A 54 9.66 -0.44 19.10
C GLY A 54 10.48 -0.12 17.86
N GLU A 55 10.86 -1.12 17.05
CA GLU A 55 11.62 -0.97 15.82
C GLU A 55 10.79 -1.41 14.60
N VAL A 56 10.87 -0.63 13.51
CA VAL A 56 10.23 -0.97 12.24
C VAL A 56 11.07 -2.03 11.53
N GLN A 57 10.46 -3.18 11.28
CA GLN A 57 11.11 -4.33 10.66
C GLN A 57 11.16 -4.16 9.15
N ASN A 58 12.35 -3.94 8.61
CA ASN A 58 12.55 -3.67 7.18
C ASN A 58 11.99 -4.80 6.29
N ASP A 59 12.53 -6.00 6.42
CA ASP A 59 12.27 -7.10 5.49
C ASP A 59 10.84 -7.65 5.62
N GLU A 60 10.31 -7.73 6.85
CA GLU A 60 8.90 -8.10 7.08
C GLU A 60 7.95 -7.10 6.41
N THR A 61 8.32 -5.82 6.35
CA THR A 61 7.52 -4.78 5.70
C THR A 61 7.54 -4.91 4.19
N LEU A 62 8.64 -5.36 3.58
CA LEU A 62 8.77 -5.45 2.12
C LEU A 62 7.70 -6.36 1.50
N ASP A 63 7.44 -7.52 2.10
CA ASP A 63 6.42 -8.46 1.61
C ASP A 63 5.01 -7.85 1.63
N LEU A 64 4.72 -7.05 2.65
CA LEU A 64 3.43 -6.38 2.79
C LEU A 64 3.29 -5.22 1.79
N LEU A 65 4.34 -4.43 1.58
CA LEU A 65 4.36 -3.38 0.56
C LEU A 65 4.20 -3.95 -0.86
N ALA A 66 4.81 -5.10 -1.16
CA ALA A 66 4.62 -5.80 -2.43
C ALA A 66 3.16 -6.22 -2.65
N ARG A 67 2.48 -6.72 -1.60
CA ARG A 67 1.04 -7.03 -1.64
C ARG A 67 0.18 -5.79 -1.86
N THR A 68 0.48 -4.69 -1.17
CA THR A 68 -0.19 -3.40 -1.37
C THR A 68 -0.03 -2.91 -2.81
N ALA A 69 1.20 -2.88 -3.32
CA ALA A 69 1.48 -2.47 -4.69
C ALA A 69 0.74 -3.33 -5.73
N ALA A 70 0.78 -4.67 -5.58
CA ALA A 70 0.04 -5.57 -6.44
C ALA A 70 -1.47 -5.27 -6.43
N SER A 71 -2.07 -5.08 -5.24
CA SER A 71 -3.50 -4.76 -5.12
C SER A 71 -3.88 -3.45 -5.82
N HIS A 72 -3.00 -2.44 -5.80
CA HIS A 72 -3.25 -1.16 -6.48
C HIS A 72 -3.18 -1.33 -8.00
N VAL A 73 -2.20 -2.08 -8.52
CA VAL A 73 -2.10 -2.34 -9.96
C VAL A 73 -3.27 -3.20 -10.45
N GLU A 74 -3.68 -4.22 -9.69
CA GLU A 74 -4.86 -5.04 -9.98
C GLU A 74 -6.16 -4.21 -10.01
N ALA A 75 -6.28 -3.22 -9.13
CA ALA A 75 -7.39 -2.27 -9.12
C ALA A 75 -7.30 -1.19 -10.22
N GLY A 76 -6.18 -1.13 -10.92
CA GLY A 76 -5.99 -0.32 -12.12
C GLY A 76 -5.07 0.87 -11.96
N ALA A 77 -4.13 0.92 -11.01
CA ALA A 77 -3.09 1.95 -11.01
C ALA A 77 -2.17 1.85 -12.25
N ASP A 78 -1.71 2.97 -12.80
CA ASP A 78 -0.68 3.00 -13.86
C ASP A 78 0.72 2.88 -13.28
N ALA A 79 0.92 3.44 -12.09
CA ALA A 79 2.17 3.41 -11.37
C ALA A 79 1.92 3.39 -9.86
N VAL A 80 2.89 2.85 -9.15
CA VAL A 80 2.95 2.88 -7.69
C VAL A 80 4.13 3.73 -7.22
N ALA A 81 3.95 4.45 -6.13
CA ALA A 81 4.94 5.35 -5.55
C ALA A 81 5.21 4.95 -4.09
N PRO A 82 6.17 4.05 -3.83
CA PRO A 82 6.52 3.63 -2.48
C PRO A 82 7.14 4.78 -1.68
N SER A 83 6.48 5.17 -0.58
CA SER A 83 6.90 6.29 0.30
C SER A 83 7.37 5.85 1.69
N ASP A 84 7.38 4.54 1.93
CA ASP A 84 7.68 3.87 3.20
C ASP A 84 9.13 4.00 3.68
N MET A 85 10.06 4.30 2.77
CA MET A 85 11.50 4.46 3.03
C MET A 85 12.26 3.19 3.48
N MET A 86 11.69 1.99 3.33
CA MET A 86 12.42 0.74 3.62
C MET A 86 13.63 0.56 2.67
N ASP A 87 14.67 -0.10 3.14
CA ASP A 87 15.80 -0.50 2.32
C ASP A 87 15.37 -1.63 1.37
N GLY A 88 15.70 -1.50 0.08
CA GLY A 88 15.41 -2.50 -0.94
C GLY A 88 13.97 -2.49 -1.49
N ARG A 89 13.04 -1.68 -0.97
CA ARG A 89 11.61 -1.72 -1.39
C ARG A 89 11.36 -1.62 -2.88
N VAL A 90 12.14 -0.79 -3.58
CA VAL A 90 11.96 -0.59 -5.03
C VAL A 90 12.28 -1.84 -5.83
N GLY A 91 13.18 -2.71 -5.35
CA GLY A 91 13.51 -3.96 -6.03
C GLY A 91 12.62 -5.14 -5.60
N ALA A 92 11.93 -5.02 -4.47
CA ALA A 92 11.02 -6.04 -3.94
C ALA A 92 9.61 -5.94 -4.54
N ILE A 93 9.19 -4.73 -4.92
CA ILE A 93 7.94 -4.42 -5.63
C ILE A 93 8.14 -4.59 -7.13
#